data_AF-A0A1M7LV19-F1
#
_entry.id   AF-A0A1M7LV19-F1
#
_cell.length_a   1.000
_cell.length_b   1.000
_cell.length_c   1.000
_cell.angle_alpha   90.00
_cell.angle_beta   90.00
_cell.angle_gamma   90.00
#
_symmetry.space_group_name_H-M   'P 1'
#
loop_
_entity.id
_entity.type
_entity.pdbx_description
1 polymer ?
#
loop_
_entity_poly.entity_id
_entity_poly.type
_entity_poly.pdbx_seq_one_letter_code
_entity_poly.pdbx_strand_id
1 'polypeptide(L)' 'MSKTYHYGVAAHFAVCVLAMIWPGALIANRIEPYVMGLPFLFFWYVLWMAVLFLGLWIAYAIRHGRQRDE' A
#
# COMPACT_ATOMS: atom_id res chain seq x y z
N MET A 1 8.25 -20.65 7.18
CA MET A 1 8.29 -19.18 6.97
C MET A 1 7.37 -18.69 5.84
N SER A 2 6.95 -19.54 4.88
CA SER A 2 6.05 -19.12 3.78
C SER A 2 4.69 -18.59 4.29
N LYS A 3 4.04 -19.25 5.27
CA LYS A 3 2.76 -18.79 5.84
C LYS A 3 2.82 -17.34 6.34
N THR A 4 3.80 -17.00 7.16
CA THR A 4 3.98 -15.64 7.69
C THR A 4 4.18 -14.60 6.59
N TYR A 5 4.96 -14.93 5.56
CA TYR A 5 5.13 -14.06 4.38
C TYR A 5 3.80 -13.85 3.63
N HIS A 6 3.06 -14.92 3.37
CA HIS A 6 1.77 -14.83 2.68
C HIS A 6 0.75 -14.02 3.49
N TYR A 7 0.70 -14.21 4.81
CA TYR A 7 -0.15 -13.38 5.68
C TYR A 7 0.28 -11.92 5.68
N GLY A 8 1.58 -11.63 5.68
CA GLY A 8 2.09 -10.26 5.60
C GLY A 8 1.71 -9.57 4.28
N VAL A 9 1.90 -10.26 3.15
CA VAL A 9 1.51 -9.75 1.83
C VAL A 9 -0.01 -9.57 1.74
N ALA A 10 -0.79 -10.56 2.20
CA ALA A 10 -2.25 -10.47 2.20
C ALA A 10 -2.77 -9.32 3.08
N ALA A 11 -2.19 -9.13 4.27
CA ALA A 11 -2.53 -8.02 5.15
C ALA A 11 -2.19 -6.67 4.50
N HIS A 12 -1.03 -6.54 3.85
CA HIS A 12 -0.66 -5.34 3.10
C HIS A 12 -1.69 -5.00 2.01
N PHE A 13 -2.06 -5.98 1.19
CA PHE A 13 -3.11 -5.79 0.18
C PHE A 13 -4.45 -5.39 0.80
N ALA A 14 -4.86 -6.06 1.88
CA ALA A 14 -6.10 -5.74 2.57
C ALA A 14 -6.11 -4.30 3.08
N VAL A 15 -5.01 -3.83 3.69
CA VAL A 15 -4.88 -2.45 4.15
C VAL A 15 -4.95 -1.46 2.99
N CYS A 16 -4.23 -1.70 1.89
CA CYS A 16 -4.31 -0.85 0.70
C CYS A 16 -5.73 -0.79 0.10
N VAL A 17 -6.42 -1.93 0.01
CA VAL A 17 -7.81 -2.01 -0.46
C VAL A 17 -8.74 -1.20 0.45
N LEU A 18 -8.64 -1.39 1.77
CA LEU A 18 -9.46 -0.67 2.73
C LEU A 18 -9.18 0.84 2.70
N ALA A 19 -7.93 1.24 2.49
CA ALA A 19 -7.55 2.63 2.39
C ALA A 19 -8.05 3.32 1.11
N MET A 20 -8.09 2.59 -0.01
CA MET A 20 -8.42 3.15 -1.33
C MET A 20 -9.89 3.02 -1.72
N ILE A 21 -10.61 2.04 -1.16
CA ILE A 21 -12.02 1.78 -1.50
C ILE A 21 -12.91 2.17 -0.32
N TRP A 22 -12.92 1.36 0.74
CA TRP A 22 -13.75 1.62 1.91
C TRP A 22 -13.13 0.94 3.13
N PRO A 23 -13.03 1.63 4.28
CA PRO A 23 -13.58 2.96 4.60
C PRO A 23 -12.68 4.15 4.23
N GLY A 24 -11.45 3.92 3.76
CA GLY A 24 -10.45 4.99 3.61
C GLY A 24 -10.82 6.07 2.60
N ALA A 25 -11.49 5.73 1.50
CA ALA A 25 -11.95 6.73 0.56
C ALA A 25 -12.98 7.66 1.20
N LEU A 26 -13.89 7.17 2.06
CA LEU A 26 -14.85 8.03 2.76
C LEU A 26 -14.16 9.02 3.69
N ILE A 27 -13.10 8.58 4.37
CA ILE A 27 -12.30 9.45 5.24
C ILE A 27 -11.61 10.51 4.40
N ALA A 28 -11.05 10.14 3.24
CA ALA A 28 -10.28 11.04 2.39
C ALA A 28 -11.11 11.83 1.36
N ASN A 29 -12.42 11.58 1.25
CA ASN A 29 -13.29 12.20 0.25
C ASN A 29 -13.61 13.67 0.57
N ARG A 30 -12.59 14.52 0.44
CA ARG A 30 -12.67 15.96 0.60
C ARG A 30 -11.72 16.64 -0.38
N ILE A 31 -12.10 17.82 -0.84
CA ILE A 31 -11.30 18.62 -1.76
C ILE A 31 -10.17 19.31 -1.00
N GLU A 32 -10.49 19.89 0.16
CA GLU A 32 -9.53 20.56 1.03
C GLU A 32 -9.10 19.66 2.22
N PRO A 33 -7.84 19.75 2.67
CA PRO A 33 -6.79 20.68 2.21
C PRO A 33 -6.16 20.23 0.89
N TYR A 34 -5.60 21.18 0.15
CA TYR A 34 -4.73 20.86 -0.98
C TYR A 34 -3.35 20.44 -0.47
N VAL A 35 -2.89 19.27 -0.90
CA VAL A 35 -1.58 18.74 -0.55
C VAL A 35 -0.77 18.61 -1.83
N MET A 36 0.40 19.26 -1.87
CA MET A 36 1.27 19.30 -3.07
C MET A 36 0.53 19.81 -4.33
N GLY A 37 -0.44 20.71 -4.16
CA GLY A 37 -1.26 21.26 -5.25
C GLY A 37 -2.40 20.34 -5.71
N LEU A 38 -2.61 19.19 -5.08
CA LEU A 38 -3.68 18.25 -5.39
C LEU A 38 -4.78 18.31 -4.32
N PRO A 39 -6.06 18.13 -4.68
CA PRO A 39 -7.10 17.88 -3.68
C PRO A 39 -6.75 16.68 -2.80
N PHE A 40 -7.20 16.69 -1.54
CA PHE A 40 -6.77 15.69 -0.54
C PHE A 40 -6.99 14.25 -1.00
N LEU A 41 -8.14 13.96 -1.66
CA LEU A 41 -8.44 12.63 -2.19
C LEU A 41 -7.41 12.14 -3.22
N PHE A 42 -6.95 13.01 -4.11
CA PHE A 42 -5.95 12.63 -5.12
C PHE A 42 -4.59 12.36 -4.49
N PHE A 43 -4.16 13.23 -3.57
CA PHE A 43 -2.94 12.99 -2.80
C PHE A 43 -3.00 11.66 -2.05
N TRP A 44 -4.14 11.37 -1.41
CA TRP A 44 -4.38 10.11 -0.71
C TRP A 44 -4.19 8.89 -1.63
N TYR A 45 -4.79 8.88 -2.81
CA TYR A 45 -4.61 7.78 -3.76
C TYR A 45 -3.15 7.62 -4.22
N VAL A 46 -2.45 8.71 -4.51
CA VAL A 46 -1.04 8.66 -4.91
C VAL A 46 -0.17 8.09 -3.78
N LEU A 47 -0.40 8.54 -2.54
CA LEU A 47 0.30 8.02 -1.36
C LEU A 47 0.09 6.52 -1.21
N TRP A 48 -1.16 6.04 -1.26
CA TRP A 48 -1.47 4.62 -1.09
C TRP A 48 -1.01 3.75 -2.28
N MET A 49 -0.91 4.31 -3.49
CA MET A 49 -0.25 3.63 -4.61
C MET A 49 1.25 3.45 -4.36
N ALA A 50 1.92 4.46 -3.82
CA ALA A 50 3.33 4.36 -3.45
C ALA A 50 3.54 3.32 -2.33
N VAL A 51 2.67 3.30 -1.32
CA VAL A 51 2.68 2.28 -0.25
C VAL A 51 2.47 0.88 -0.82
N LEU A 52 1.49 0.71 -1.72
CA LEU A 52 1.24 -0.57 -2.37
C LEU A 52 2.49 -1.07 -3.09
N PHE A 53 3.08 -0.22 -3.93
CA PHE A 53 4.31 -0.51 -4.67
C PHE A 53 5.48 -0.88 -3.74
N LEU A 54 5.73 -0.09 -2.69
CA LEU A 54 6.80 -0.34 -1.73
C LEU A 54 6.62 -1.69 -1.01
N GLY A 55 5.39 -2.04 -0.61
CA GLY A 55 5.14 -3.33 0.02
C GLY A 55 5.40 -4.51 -0.93
N LEU A 56 5.06 -4.38 -2.21
CA LEU A 56 5.39 -5.40 -3.22
C LEU A 56 6.91 -5.46 -3.48
N TRP A 57 7.58 -4.32 -3.56
CA TRP A 57 9.03 -4.28 -3.69
C TRP A 57 9.70 -5.00 -2.53
N ILE A 58 9.31 -4.69 -1.29
CA ILE A 58 9.86 -5.34 -0.09
C ILE A 58 9.59 -6.85 -0.15
N ALA A 59 8.38 -7.26 -0.50
CA ALA A 59 8.03 -8.67 -0.66
C ALA A 59 8.92 -9.36 -1.72
N TYR A 60 9.15 -8.70 -2.85
CA TYR A 60 10.06 -9.16 -3.90
C TYR A 60 11.51 -9.26 -3.39
N ALA A 61 12.03 -8.22 -2.73
CA ALA A 61 13.39 -8.19 -2.20
C ALA A 61 13.62 -9.30 -1.16
N ILE A 62 12.66 -9.55 -0.27
CA ILE A 62 12.73 -10.63 0.72
C ILE A 62 12.76 -12.00 0.03
N ARG A 63 11.92 -12.21 -0.99
CA ARG A 63 11.84 -13.50 -1.69
C ARG A 63 13.07 -13.74 -2.58
N HIS A 64 13.53 -12.71 -3.28
CA HIS A 64 14.66 -12.82 -4.19
C HIS A 64 16.01 -12.83 -3.48
N GLY A 65 16.12 -12.13 -2.33
CA GLY A 65 17.28 -12.25 -1.43
C GLY A 65 17.44 -13.68 -0.91
N ARG A 66 16.34 -14.34 -0.52
CA ARG A 66 16.35 -15.74 -0.07
C ARG A 66 16.87 -16.71 -1.13
N GLN A 67 16.46 -16.52 -2.38
CA GLN A 67 16.81 -17.43 -3.49
C GLN A 67 18.31 -17.36 -3.86
N ARG A 68 19.05 -16.34 -3.42
CA ARG A 68 20.50 -16.23 -3.65
C ARG A 68 21.35 -16.95 -2.60
N ASP A 69 20.77 -17.28 -1.45
CA ASP A 69 21.47 -17.90 -0.31
C ASP A 69 21.22 -19.42 -0.24
N GLU A 70 20.42 -19.98 -1.16
CA GLU A 70 20.17 -21.42 -1.37
C GLU A 70 20.88 -21.92 -2.64
#